data_AF-A0A538QGN7-F1
#
_entry.id   AF-A0A538QGN7-F1
#
_cell.length_a   1.000
_cell.length_b   1.000
_cell.length_c   1.000
_cell.angle_alpha   90.00
_cell.angle_beta   90.00
_cell.angle_gamma   90.00
#
_symmetry.space_group_name_H-M   'P 1'
#
loop_
_entity.id
_entity.type
_entity.pdbx_description
1 polymer ?
#
loop_
_entity_poly.entity_id
_entity_poly.type
_entity_poly.pdbx_seq_one_letter_code
_entity_poly.pdbx_strand_id
1 'polypeptide(L)'
;MPASELHEALSERLYLEPSPRLEDSLKQAIDRLWLEDDEESARTLRLLRRMLDAMFPSDRPLTADQAIRAGERAVKAVYVHSHMDEETFDVERTVDCCDSNCYADGSTIPVCNYNVLYRDKEANFNVEPARWGSRQGGRRGFALPVLR
;
A
#
# COMPACT_ATOMS: atom_id res chain seq x y z
N MET A 1 18.68 5.76 1.78
CA MET A 1 18.56 5.11 0.46
C MET A 1 18.10 6.15 -0.55
N PRO A 2 18.80 6.34 -1.68
CA PRO A 2 18.37 7.18 -2.79
C PRO A 2 17.02 6.75 -3.36
N ALA A 3 16.24 7.70 -3.86
CA ALA A 3 14.92 7.44 -4.44
C ALA A 3 14.99 6.48 -5.65
N SER A 4 16.06 6.54 -6.44
CA SER A 4 16.28 5.63 -7.58
C SER A 4 16.38 4.17 -7.16
N GLU A 5 17.11 3.86 -6.08
CA GLU A 5 17.24 2.48 -5.54
C GLU A 5 15.87 1.96 -5.05
N LEU A 6 15.06 2.82 -4.42
CA LEU A 6 13.71 2.47 -4.00
C LEU A 6 12.80 2.16 -5.20
N HIS A 7 12.82 3.02 -6.23
CA HIS A 7 12.01 2.81 -7.44
C HIS A 7 12.43 1.55 -8.19
N GLU A 8 13.72 1.24 -8.26
CA GLU A 8 14.21 -0.01 -8.84
C GLU A 8 13.76 -1.25 -8.06
N ALA A 9 13.64 -1.16 -6.73
CA ALA A 9 13.10 -2.25 -5.90
C ALA A 9 11.58 -2.44 -6.10
N LEU A 10 10.87 -1.42 -6.55
CA LEU A 10 9.42 -1.42 -6.82
C LEU A 10 9.06 -1.69 -8.29
N SER A 11 10.04 -1.70 -9.19
CA SER A 11 9.77 -1.63 -10.65
C SER A 11 8.94 -2.79 -11.20
N GLU A 12 8.97 -3.95 -10.55
CA GLU A 12 8.25 -5.16 -10.98
C GLU A 12 6.99 -5.47 -10.15
N ARG A 13 6.72 -4.72 -9.07
CA ARG A 13 5.66 -5.06 -8.10
C ARG A 13 4.96 -3.82 -7.59
N LEU A 14 3.63 -3.91 -7.46
CA LEU A 14 2.82 -2.82 -6.87
C LEU A 14 3.21 -2.53 -5.41
N TYR A 15 3.64 -3.56 -4.67
CA TYR A 15 4.07 -3.46 -3.28
C TYR A 15 5.55 -3.85 -3.16
N LEU A 16 6.23 -3.23 -2.19
CA LEU A 16 7.59 -3.60 -1.84
C LEU A 16 7.58 -4.98 -1.18
N GLU A 17 8.21 -5.94 -1.82
CA GLU A 17 8.30 -7.32 -1.34
C GLU A 17 9.75 -7.66 -0.95
N PRO A 18 9.96 -8.58 0.01
CA PRO A 18 11.28 -9.08 0.32
C PRO A 18 11.96 -9.68 -0.92
N SER A 19 13.12 -9.16 -1.28
CA SER A 19 13.93 -9.64 -2.40
C SER A 19 15.41 -9.45 -2.12
N PRO A 20 16.31 -10.21 -2.78
CA PRO A 20 17.75 -10.02 -2.63
C PRO A 20 18.21 -8.59 -2.93
N ARG A 21 17.65 -7.96 -3.98
CA ARG A 21 17.97 -6.57 -4.33
C ARG A 21 17.59 -5.59 -3.22
N LEU A 22 16.41 -5.76 -2.63
CA LEU A 22 15.97 -4.92 -1.52
C LEU A 22 16.87 -5.11 -0.29
N GLU A 23 17.21 -6.37 0.02
CA GLU A 23 18.14 -6.69 1.12
C GLU A 23 19.49 -6.00 0.93
N ASP A 24 20.11 -6.12 -0.25
CA ASP A 24 21.39 -5.48 -0.57
C ASP A 24 21.32 -3.96 -0.45
N SER A 25 20.24 -3.35 -0.94
CA SER A 25 20.03 -1.89 -0.86
C SER A 25 19.91 -1.41 0.59
N LEU A 26 19.20 -2.17 1.44
CA LEU A 26 19.08 -1.87 2.87
C LEU A 26 20.42 -2.04 3.61
N LYS A 27 21.19 -3.08 3.30
CA LYS A 27 22.54 -3.29 3.88
C LYS A 27 23.47 -2.12 3.54
N GLN A 28 23.52 -1.71 2.27
CA GLN A 28 24.33 -0.56 1.84
C GLN A 28 23.87 0.76 2.48
N ALA A 29 22.57 0.92 2.76
CA ALA A 29 22.07 2.07 3.50
C ALA A 29 22.54 2.08 4.96
N ILE A 30 22.56 0.90 5.62
CA ILE A 30 23.10 0.75 6.98
C ILE A 30 24.60 1.04 7.00
N ASP A 31 25.36 0.53 6.03
CA ASP A 31 26.80 0.77 5.94
C ASP A 31 27.12 2.25 5.79
N ARG A 32 26.34 2.99 4.98
CA ARG A 32 26.48 4.45 4.86
C ARG A 32 26.25 5.17 6.19
N LEU A 33 25.16 4.85 6.89
CA LEU A 33 24.90 5.42 8.23
C LEU A 33 26.05 5.11 9.20
N TRP A 34 26.65 3.92 9.08
CA TRP A 34 27.79 3.56 9.91
C TRP A 34 29.05 4.38 9.59
N LEU A 35 29.24 4.79 8.33
CA LEU A 35 30.38 5.60 7.90
C LEU A 35 30.25 7.09 8.22
N GLU A 36 29.02 7.63 8.32
CA GLU A 36 28.78 9.05 8.62
C GLU A 36 29.19 9.42 10.08
N ASP A 37 29.12 8.47 11.01
CA ASP A 37 29.59 8.57 12.41
C ASP A 37 29.14 9.83 13.17
N ASP A 38 27.93 10.31 12.89
CA ASP A 38 27.29 11.42 13.59
C ASP A 38 26.18 10.96 14.56
N GLU A 39 25.67 11.88 15.38
CA GLU A 39 24.66 11.57 16.41
C GLU A 39 23.33 11.08 15.82
N GLU A 40 22.91 11.62 14.69
CA GLU A 40 21.68 11.25 13.98
C GLU A 40 21.80 9.86 13.37
N SER A 41 22.94 9.58 12.71
CA SER A 41 23.27 8.26 12.18
C SER A 41 23.33 7.20 13.29
N ALA A 42 24.02 7.50 14.39
CA ALA A 42 24.08 6.60 15.55
C ALA A 42 22.70 6.35 16.17
N ARG A 43 21.83 7.37 16.22
CA ARG A 43 20.44 7.24 16.66
C ARG A 43 19.64 6.33 15.73
N THR A 44 19.77 6.53 14.42
CA THR A 44 19.09 5.74 13.40
C THR A 44 19.50 4.28 13.46
N LEU A 45 20.80 3.99 13.56
CA LEU A 45 21.33 2.63 13.72
C LEU A 45 20.79 1.93 14.98
N ARG A 46 20.68 2.63 16.12
CA ARG A 46 20.06 2.08 17.34
C ARG A 46 18.59 1.71 17.14
N LEU A 47 17.83 2.50 16.37
CA LEU A 47 16.43 2.20 16.06
C LEU A 47 16.31 0.98 15.14
N LEU A 48 17.11 0.94 14.06
CA LEU A 48 17.16 -0.20 13.15
C LEU A 48 17.55 -1.49 13.88
N ARG A 49 18.56 -1.43 14.75
CA ARG A 49 18.98 -2.58 15.56
C ARG A 49 17.85 -3.10 16.45
N ARG A 50 17.14 -2.22 17.15
CA ARG A 50 16.00 -2.61 17.99
C ARG A 50 14.88 -3.28 17.17
N MET A 51 14.63 -2.79 15.95
CA MET A 51 13.65 -3.40 15.05
C MET A 51 14.10 -4.81 14.62
N LEU A 52 15.37 -4.97 14.24
CA LEU A 52 15.93 -6.26 13.85
C LEU A 52 15.92 -7.26 15.01
N ASP A 53 16.32 -6.85 16.22
CA ASP A 53 16.30 -7.71 17.42
C ASP A 53 14.87 -8.17 17.76
N ALA A 54 13.85 -7.33 17.47
CA ALA A 54 12.45 -7.68 17.69
C ALA A 54 11.89 -8.66 16.63
N MET A 55 12.33 -8.53 15.38
CA MET A 55 11.87 -9.38 14.26
C MET A 55 12.65 -10.69 14.16
N PHE A 56 13.92 -10.69 14.59
CA PHE A 56 14.85 -11.82 14.50
C PHE A 56 15.55 -12.07 15.84
N PRO A 57 14.79 -12.43 16.90
CA PRO A 57 15.38 -12.67 18.21
C PRO A 57 16.34 -13.86 18.19
N SER A 58 17.48 -13.74 18.88
CA SER A 58 18.52 -14.78 18.93
C SER A 58 18.19 -15.94 19.88
N ASP A 59 17.28 -15.73 20.83
CA ASP A 59 16.92 -16.67 21.88
C ASP A 59 15.74 -17.59 21.51
N ARG A 60 14.99 -17.25 20.45
CA ARG A 60 13.83 -18.03 20.01
C ARG A 60 13.53 -17.81 18.52
N PRO A 61 13.07 -18.84 17.80
CA PRO A 61 12.54 -18.64 16.46
C PRO A 61 11.17 -17.97 16.49
N LEU A 62 10.91 -17.11 15.50
CA LEU A 62 9.57 -16.59 15.19
C LEU A 62 9.07 -17.19 13.87
N THR A 63 7.76 -17.37 13.75
CA THR A 63 7.14 -17.62 12.43
C THR A 63 7.17 -16.35 11.58
N ALA A 64 7.00 -16.48 10.26
CA ALA A 64 6.95 -15.33 9.36
C ALA A 64 5.89 -14.30 9.80
N ASP A 65 4.67 -14.73 10.09
CA ASP A 65 3.59 -13.86 10.57
C ASP A 65 3.94 -13.15 11.89
N GLN A 66 4.63 -13.83 12.81
CA GLN A 66 5.05 -13.24 14.07
C GLN A 66 6.12 -12.15 13.86
N ALA A 67 7.08 -12.40 12.97
CA ALA A 67 8.11 -11.44 12.60
C ALA A 67 7.50 -10.20 11.91
N ILE A 68 6.55 -10.40 10.99
CA ILE A 68 5.80 -9.32 10.33
C ILE A 68 5.08 -8.46 11.37
N ARG A 69 4.29 -9.06 12.27
CA ARG A 69 3.58 -8.34 13.34
C ARG A 69 4.52 -7.61 14.31
N ALA A 70 5.73 -8.12 14.52
CA ALA A 70 6.75 -7.42 15.30
C ALA A 70 7.26 -6.17 14.56
N GLY A 71 7.52 -6.29 13.26
CA GLY A 71 7.91 -5.17 12.39
C GLY A 71 6.85 -4.08 12.27
N GLU A 72 5.58 -4.46 12.14
CA GLU A 72 4.43 -3.53 12.06
C GLU A 72 4.34 -2.56 13.26
N ARG A 73 4.86 -2.96 14.44
CA ARG A 73 4.89 -2.08 15.62
C ARG A 73 5.94 -0.98 15.56
N ALA A 74 6.98 -1.15 14.73
CA ALA A 74 8.05 -0.19 14.56
C ALA A 74 7.80 0.78 13.39
N VAL A 75 6.90 0.44 12.47
CA VAL A 75 6.64 1.20 11.25
C VAL A 75 5.24 1.78 11.29
N LYS A 76 5.14 3.09 11.06
CA LYS A 76 3.86 3.76 10.80
C LYS A 76 3.89 4.35 9.40
N ALA A 77 3.11 3.78 8.49
CA ALA A 77 2.86 4.39 7.20
C ALA A 77 1.65 5.32 7.29
N VAL A 78 1.84 6.59 6.91
CA VAL A 78 0.72 7.51 6.68
C VAL A 78 0.62 7.70 5.17
N TYR A 79 -0.43 7.14 4.59
CA TYR A 79 -0.68 7.27 3.16
C TYR A 79 -1.62 8.45 2.92
N VAL A 80 -1.14 9.45 2.18
CA VAL A 80 -1.96 10.59 1.74
C VAL A 80 -2.16 10.45 0.24
N HIS A 81 -3.39 10.16 -0.16
CA HIS A 81 -3.76 9.94 -1.55
C HIS A 81 -4.92 10.83 -1.94
N SER A 82 -4.76 11.53 -3.06
CA SER A 82 -5.81 12.37 -3.62
C SER A 82 -6.67 11.54 -4.56
N HIS A 83 -7.73 10.95 -4.02
CA HIS A 83 -8.73 10.28 -4.84
C HIS A 83 -9.41 11.27 -5.80
N MET A 84 -9.91 10.74 -6.91
CA MET A 84 -10.74 11.48 -7.85
C MET A 84 -12.22 11.13 -7.61
N ASP A 85 -13.08 12.11 -7.80
CA ASP A 85 -14.54 11.95 -7.81
C ASP A 85 -15.12 12.27 -9.20
N GLU A 86 -16.45 12.30 -9.30
CA GLU A 86 -17.17 12.59 -10.53
C GLU A 86 -16.84 13.98 -11.13
N GLU A 87 -16.43 14.95 -10.33
CA GLU A 87 -16.11 16.33 -10.75
C GLU A 87 -14.63 16.51 -11.08
N THR A 88 -13.74 15.71 -10.46
CA THR A 88 -12.29 15.80 -10.64
C THR A 88 -11.68 14.66 -11.44
N PHE A 89 -12.50 13.84 -12.11
CA PHE A 89 -12.02 12.66 -12.82
C PHE A 89 -11.11 13.04 -14.00
N ASP A 90 -9.91 12.46 -14.01
CA ASP A 90 -8.88 12.73 -15.01
C ASP A 90 -8.33 11.41 -15.58
N VAL A 91 -8.44 11.27 -16.89
CA VAL A 91 -8.02 10.06 -17.62
C VAL A 91 -6.50 9.94 -17.69
N GLU A 92 -5.76 11.04 -17.67
CA GLU A 92 -4.29 11.01 -17.67
C GLU A 92 -3.77 10.54 -16.31
N ARG A 93 -4.40 10.98 -15.22
CA ARG A 93 -4.04 10.49 -13.86
C ARG A 93 -4.44 9.04 -13.63
N THR A 94 -5.45 8.58 -14.35
CA THR A 94 -5.99 7.23 -14.23
C THR A 94 -5.00 6.15 -14.64
N VAL A 95 -4.18 6.40 -15.67
CA VAL A 95 -3.22 5.39 -16.16
C VAL A 95 -2.08 5.11 -15.17
N ASP A 96 -1.81 6.07 -14.28
CA ASP A 96 -0.76 6.00 -13.25
C ASP A 96 -1.35 5.77 -11.85
N CYS A 97 -2.56 5.23 -11.75
CA CYS A 97 -3.20 4.99 -10.46
C CYS A 97 -2.44 3.91 -9.66
N CYS A 98 -1.89 4.31 -8.52
CA CYS A 98 -1.16 3.42 -7.60
C CYS A 98 -2.07 2.63 -6.64
N ASP A 99 -3.39 2.75 -6.77
CA ASP A 99 -4.38 2.06 -5.94
C ASP A 99 -5.38 1.32 -6.83
N SER A 100 -5.50 0.01 -6.66
CA SER A 100 -6.34 -0.86 -7.50
C SER A 100 -7.12 -1.87 -6.67
N ASN A 101 -8.40 -2.04 -7.02
CA ASN A 101 -9.20 -3.16 -6.54
C ASN A 101 -8.75 -4.43 -7.24
N CYS A 102 -8.33 -5.43 -6.47
CA CYS A 102 -7.93 -6.74 -6.98
C CYS A 102 -9.08 -7.74 -6.84
N TYR A 103 -9.37 -8.46 -7.92
CA TYR A 103 -10.39 -9.50 -7.94
C TYR A 103 -9.78 -10.90 -7.82
N ALA A 104 -10.60 -11.88 -7.46
CA ALA A 104 -10.16 -13.25 -7.21
C ALA A 104 -9.59 -13.97 -8.46
N ASP A 105 -9.94 -13.48 -9.65
CA ASP A 105 -9.41 -13.97 -10.93
C ASP A 105 -8.06 -13.34 -11.32
N GLY A 106 -7.51 -12.49 -10.44
CA GLY A 106 -6.24 -11.79 -10.66
C GLY A 106 -6.37 -10.52 -11.51
N SER A 107 -7.57 -10.18 -12.00
CA SER A 107 -7.80 -8.90 -12.65
C SER A 107 -7.77 -7.75 -11.64
N THR A 108 -7.44 -6.56 -12.12
CA THR A 108 -7.37 -5.34 -11.30
C THR A 108 -8.08 -4.18 -11.99
N ILE A 109 -8.71 -3.31 -11.19
CA ILE A 109 -9.32 -2.07 -11.67
C ILE A 109 -8.83 -0.92 -10.76
N PRO A 110 -8.28 0.17 -11.32
CA PRO A 110 -7.92 1.34 -10.54
C PRO A 110 -9.07 1.83 -9.66
N VAL A 111 -8.80 2.18 -8.39
CA VAL A 111 -9.85 2.47 -7.40
C VAL A 111 -10.71 3.67 -7.82
N CYS A 112 -10.10 4.73 -8.35
CA CYS A 112 -10.86 5.89 -8.80
C CYS A 112 -11.74 5.56 -10.02
N ASN A 113 -11.25 4.73 -10.94
CA ASN A 113 -12.06 4.24 -12.07
C ASN A 113 -13.24 3.46 -11.54
N TYR A 114 -12.98 2.52 -10.62
CA TYR A 114 -14.01 1.72 -10.01
C TYR A 114 -15.09 2.61 -9.37
N ASN A 115 -14.67 3.54 -8.51
CA ASN A 115 -15.59 4.40 -7.75
C ASN A 115 -16.46 5.28 -8.64
N VAL A 116 -15.86 5.92 -9.65
CA VAL A 116 -16.53 6.90 -10.50
C VAL A 116 -17.29 6.24 -11.64
N LEU A 117 -16.74 5.17 -12.23
CA LEU A 117 -17.26 4.60 -13.47
C LEU A 117 -18.01 3.27 -13.27
N TYR A 118 -17.59 2.41 -12.35
CA TYR A 118 -18.09 1.02 -12.29
C TYR A 118 -18.99 0.72 -11.10
N ARG A 119 -18.78 1.39 -9.95
CA ARG A 119 -19.44 1.08 -8.67
C ARG A 119 -20.95 1.09 -8.79
N ASP A 120 -21.52 2.12 -9.42
CA ASP A 120 -22.97 2.27 -9.59
C ASP A 120 -23.60 1.23 -10.54
N LYS A 121 -22.77 0.42 -11.23
CA LYS A 121 -23.16 -0.64 -12.16
C LYS A 121 -23.02 -2.03 -11.56
N GLU A 122 -22.52 -2.16 -10.34
CA GLU A 122 -22.42 -3.44 -9.65
C GLU A 122 -23.68 -3.75 -8.84
N ALA A 123 -24.19 -4.97 -9.02
CA ALA A 123 -25.33 -5.52 -8.26
C ALA A 123 -25.02 -5.64 -6.75
N ASN A 124 -23.75 -5.79 -6.40
CA ASN A 124 -23.27 -5.93 -5.03
C ASN A 124 -23.47 -4.62 -4.24
N PHE A 125 -23.44 -3.48 -4.94
CA PHE A 125 -23.49 -2.14 -4.34
C PHE A 125 -24.82 -1.42 -4.59
N ASN A 126 -25.59 -1.82 -5.60
CA ASN A 126 -26.81 -1.14 -6.00
C ASN A 126 -27.97 -2.10 -6.12
N VAL A 127 -29.11 -1.70 -5.54
CA VAL A 127 -30.38 -2.44 -5.66
C VAL A 127 -30.81 -2.52 -7.12
N GLU A 128 -30.59 -1.43 -7.86
CA GLU A 128 -30.80 -1.35 -9.30
C GLU A 128 -29.53 -0.79 -9.95
N PRO A 129 -28.67 -1.67 -10.50
CA PRO A 129 -27.45 -1.26 -11.18
C PRO A 129 -27.72 -0.37 -12.39
N ALA A 130 -26.92 0.68 -12.54
CA ALA A 130 -26.98 1.57 -13.69
C ALA A 130 -26.57 0.84 -14.98
N ARG A 131 -27.21 1.20 -16.09
CA ARG A 131 -26.80 0.73 -17.42
C ARG A 131 -25.65 1.58 -17.93
N TRP A 132 -24.71 0.96 -18.64
CA TRP A 132 -23.68 1.71 -19.36
C TRP A 132 -24.30 2.75 -20.29
N GLY A 133 -23.84 4.00 -20.18
CA GLY A 133 -24.35 5.13 -20.98
C GLY A 133 -25.61 5.81 -20.43
N SER A 134 -26.19 5.36 -19.31
CA SER A 134 -27.27 6.10 -18.65
C SER A 134 -26.73 7.35 -17.97
N ARG A 135 -27.37 8.51 -18.22
CA ARG A 135 -27.06 9.77 -17.51
C ARG A 135 -27.76 9.91 -16.16
N GLN A 136 -28.68 8.98 -15.84
CA GLN A 136 -29.22 8.83 -14.49
C GLN A 136 -28.31 7.85 -13.75
N GLY A 137 -27.72 8.29 -12.63
CA GLY A 137 -26.88 7.46 -11.76
C GLY A 137 -27.64 6.27 -11.16
N GLY A 138 -26.91 5.33 -10.55
CA GLY A 138 -27.51 4.13 -9.94
C GLY A 138 -28.36 4.48 -8.71
N ARG A 139 -29.38 3.68 -8.40
CA ARG A 139 -30.16 3.87 -7.18
C ARG A 139 -29.52 3.13 -6.01
N ARG A 140 -28.87 3.87 -5.11
CA ARG A 140 -28.33 3.34 -3.86
C ARG A 140 -29.45 3.07 -2.87
N GLY A 141 -29.54 1.83 -2.39
CA GLY A 141 -30.44 1.46 -1.29
C GLY A 141 -29.66 1.39 0.01
N PHE A 142 -29.89 2.34 0.92
CA PHE A 142 -29.38 2.24 2.28
C PHE A 142 -30.40 1.52 3.15
N ALA A 143 -30.17 0.24 3.44
CA ALA A 143 -30.71 -0.40 4.63
C ALA A 143 -29.55 -0.59 5.61
N LEU A 144 -29.21 0.46 6.36
CA LEU A 144 -28.36 0.26 7.53
C LEU A 144 -29.18 -0.57 8.53
N PRO A 145 -28.73 -1.77 8.94
CA PRO A 145 -29.34 -2.41 10.08
C PRO A 145 -29.12 -1.47 11.26
N VAL A 146 -30.22 -0.91 11.79
CA VAL A 146 -30.19 -0.30 13.12
C VAL A 146 -29.90 -1.45 14.07
N LEU A 147 -28.63 -1.59 14.46
CA LEU A 147 -28.24 -2.39 15.60
C LEU A 147 -28.95 -1.77 16.82
N ARG A 148 -30.06 -2.38 17.22
CA ARG A 148 -30.71 -2.11 18.51
C ARG A 148 -30.05 -2.95 19.59
#